data_AF-A0A222P120-F1
#
_entry.id   AF-A0A222P120-F1
#
_cell.length_a   1.000
_cell.length_b   1.000
_cell.length_c   1.000
_cell.angle_alpha   90.00
_cell.angle_beta   90.00
_cell.angle_gamma   90.00
#
_symmetry.space_group_name_H-M   'P 1'
#
loop_
_entity.id
_entity.type
_entity.pdbx_description
1 polymer ?
#
loop_
_entity_poly.entity_id
_entity_poly.type
_entity_poly.pdbx_seq_one_letter_code
_entity_poly.pdbx_strand_id
1 'polypeptide(L)'
;MQQMHWSMQQIKQCEKEIGEAMLSDEYSLSFFAQDFGKIMHSSPTAVCIPSSLEKLQLLLSFAYQNYLPLTLRGNGLSQCGQSLTIEGG
;
A
#
# COMPACT_ATOMS: atom_id res chain seq x y z
N MET A 1 -2.43 13.10 -17.96
CA MET A 1 -1.64 12.72 -16.77
C MET A 1 -1.43 11.22 -16.84
N GLN A 2 -0.20 10.75 -16.72
CA GLN A 2 0.13 9.32 -16.78
C GLN A 2 -0.52 8.64 -15.57
N GLN A 3 -1.27 7.55 -15.77
CA GLN A 3 -1.91 6.81 -14.68
C GLN A 3 -0.83 6.13 -13.82
N MET A 4 -0.58 6.66 -12.62
CA MET A 4 0.36 6.11 -11.64
C MET A 4 -0.38 5.11 -10.73
N HIS A 5 -0.75 3.94 -11.25
CA HIS A 5 -1.48 2.92 -10.49
C HIS A 5 -0.64 1.66 -10.37
N TRP A 6 -0.73 0.99 -9.21
CA TRP A 6 -0.20 -0.36 -9.06
C TRP A 6 -0.93 -1.33 -10.00
N SER A 7 -0.17 -2.04 -10.84
CA SER A 7 -0.69 -3.17 -11.62
C SER A 7 -0.40 -4.51 -10.93
N MET A 8 -1.17 -5.54 -11.27
CA MET A 8 -0.91 -6.91 -10.77
C MET A 8 0.47 -7.44 -11.14
N GLN A 9 1.05 -6.99 -12.26
CA GLN A 9 2.42 -7.36 -12.65
C GLN A 9 3.45 -6.72 -11.71
N GLN A 10 3.29 -5.43 -11.39
CA GLN A 10 4.16 -4.72 -10.47
C GLN A 10 4.05 -5.26 -9.05
N ILE A 11 2.85 -5.59 -8.57
CA ILE A 11 2.63 -6.20 -7.26
C ILE A 11 3.42 -7.51 -7.13
N LYS A 12 3.30 -8.40 -8.11
CA LYS A 12 4.03 -9.69 -8.11
C LYS A 12 5.53 -9.52 -8.23
N GLN A 13 5.99 -8.56 -9.02
CA GLN A 13 7.42 -8.27 -9.17
C GLN A 13 8.00 -7.73 -7.86
N CYS A 14 7.29 -6.81 -7.21
CA CYS A 14 7.64 -6.21 -5.92
C CYS A 14 7.73 -7.27 -4.82
N GLU A 15 6.72 -8.14 -4.71
CA GLU A 15 6.70 -9.28 -3.78
C GLU A 15 7.93 -10.19 -3.95
N LYS A 16 8.28 -10.51 -5.20
CA LYS A 16 9.46 -11.33 -5.51
C LYS A 16 10.78 -10.65 -5.13
N GLU A 17 10.90 -9.35 -5.39
CA GLU A 17 12.14 -8.59 -5.17
C GLU A 17 12.39 -8.33 -3.69
N ILE A 18 11.35 -7.95 -2.96
CA ILE A 18 11.44 -7.65 -1.54
C ILE A 18 11.41 -8.94 -0.72
N GLY A 19 10.74 -9.99 -1.20
CA GLY A 19 10.53 -11.23 -0.46
C GLY A 19 9.58 -11.04 0.73
N GLU A 20 8.60 -10.16 0.58
CA GLU A 20 7.52 -9.87 1.54
C GLU A 20 6.18 -9.96 0.82
N ALA A 21 5.16 -10.44 1.53
CA ALA A 21 3.84 -10.60 0.95
C ALA A 21 3.22 -9.24 0.58
N MET A 22 2.69 -9.15 -0.63
CA MET A 22 1.87 -8.02 -1.08
C MET A 22 0.40 -8.44 -1.06
N LEU A 23 -0.28 -8.17 0.05
CA LEU A 23 -1.69 -8.50 0.26
C LEU A 23 -2.54 -7.74 -0.77
N SER A 24 -3.37 -8.43 -1.53
CA SER A 24 -4.21 -7.84 -2.60
C SER A 24 -5.60 -8.47 -2.70
N ASP A 25 -5.92 -9.44 -1.83
CA ASP A 25 -7.26 -10.00 -1.73
C ASP A 25 -8.19 -9.10 -0.92
N GLU A 26 -9.47 -9.11 -1.26
CA GLU A 26 -10.49 -8.22 -0.67
C GLU A 26 -10.58 -8.35 0.86
N TYR A 27 -10.44 -9.57 1.39
CA TYR A 27 -10.52 -9.81 2.82
C TYR A 27 -9.37 -9.11 3.56
N SER A 28 -8.14 -9.29 3.09
CA SER A 28 -6.97 -8.61 3.65
C SER A 28 -7.06 -7.09 3.54
N LEU A 29 -7.57 -6.56 2.42
CA LEU A 29 -7.65 -5.12 2.17
C LEU A 29 -8.74 -4.42 3.00
N SER A 30 -9.81 -5.12 3.38
CA SER A 30 -10.96 -4.55 4.10
C SER A 30 -10.57 -3.80 5.38
N PHE A 31 -9.58 -4.31 6.12
CA PHE A 31 -9.07 -3.68 7.35
C PHE A 31 -8.36 -2.35 7.09
N PHE A 32 -7.77 -2.20 5.91
CA PHE A 32 -7.02 -1.02 5.51
C PHE A 32 -7.88 0.02 4.79
N ALA A 33 -9.11 -0.35 4.40
CA ALA A 33 -9.99 0.48 3.58
C ALA A 33 -10.73 1.59 4.36
N GLN A 34 -10.67 1.57 5.69
CA GLN A 34 -11.38 2.51 6.57
C GLN A 34 -10.42 3.22 7.52
N ASP A 35 -10.72 4.47 7.82
CA ASP A 35 -10.06 5.20 8.90
C ASP A 35 -10.61 4.80 10.27
N PHE A 36 -10.01 5.31 11.35
CA PHE A 36 -10.37 4.87 12.71
C PHE A 36 -11.84 5.14 13.07
N GLY A 37 -12.35 6.28 12.62
CA GLY A 37 -13.74 6.69 12.85
C GLY A 37 -14.73 6.01 11.91
N LYS A 38 -14.25 5.28 10.89
CA LYS A 38 -15.04 4.72 9.78
C LYS A 38 -15.86 5.79 9.05
N ILE A 39 -15.31 7.00 8.98
CA ILE A 39 -15.93 8.13 8.30
C ILE A 39 -15.44 8.15 6.85
N MET A 40 -14.13 8.03 6.67
CA MET A 40 -13.48 8.02 5.36
C MET A 40 -13.20 6.59 4.92
N HIS A 41 -13.32 6.37 3.60
CA HIS A 41 -13.15 5.07 2.97
C HIS A 41 -12.30 5.22 1.71
N SER A 42 -11.30 4.34 1.53
CA SER A 42 -10.51 4.24 0.32
C SER A 42 -9.84 2.87 0.29
N SER A 43 -10.05 2.10 -0.77
CA SER A 43 -9.50 0.75 -0.87
C SER A 43 -8.08 0.78 -1.43
N PRO A 44 -7.07 0.29 -0.69
CA PRO A 44 -5.72 0.13 -1.23
C PRO A 44 -5.70 -0.88 -2.37
N THR A 45 -4.78 -0.69 -3.32
CA THR A 45 -4.57 -1.70 -4.39
C THR A 45 -3.81 -2.92 -3.86
N ALA A 46 -2.84 -2.69 -2.96
CA ALA A 46 -2.12 -3.72 -2.24
C ALA A 46 -1.60 -3.18 -0.90
N VAL A 47 -1.31 -4.08 0.05
CA VAL A 47 -0.71 -3.75 1.35
C VAL A 47 0.50 -4.63 1.60
N CYS A 48 1.61 -4.00 2.02
CA CYS A 48 2.83 -4.68 2.46
C CYS A 48 3.06 -4.39 3.94
N ILE A 49 3.43 -5.42 4.70
CA ILE A 49 3.85 -5.28 6.10
C ILE A 49 5.32 -5.71 6.17
N PRO A 50 6.28 -4.80 5.95
CA PRO A 50 7.70 -5.15 5.95
C PRO A 50 8.14 -5.60 7.35
N SER A 51 8.82 -6.75 7.44
CA SER A 51 9.28 -7.31 8.71
C SER A 51 10.57 -6.66 9.25
N SER A 52 11.26 -5.86 8.44
CA SER A 52 12.50 -5.17 8.82
C SER A 52 12.69 -3.83 8.10
N LEU A 53 13.65 -3.04 8.56
CA LEU A 53 14.01 -1.77 7.94
C LEU A 53 14.53 -1.95 6.52
N GLU A 54 15.33 -3.00 6.28
CA GLU A 54 15.86 -3.34 4.97
C GLU A 54 14.72 -3.63 3.98
N LYS A 55 13.70 -4.39 4.41
CA LYS A 55 12.53 -4.68 3.58
C LYS A 55 11.72 -3.43 3.26
N LEU A 56 11.54 -2.53 4.23
CA LEU A 56 10.91 -1.24 4.02
C LEU A 56 11.70 -0.39 3.00
N GLN A 57 13.02 -0.34 3.11
CA GLN A 57 13.88 0.40 2.17
C GLN A 57 13.79 -0.15 0.75
N LEU A 58 13.73 -1.48 0.59
CA LEU A 58 13.52 -2.11 -0.71
C LEU A 58 12.15 -1.73 -1.30
N LEU A 59 11.07 -1.75 -0.51
CA LEU A 59 9.74 -1.32 -0.93
C LEU A 59 9.72 0.12 -1.43
N LEU A 60 10.29 1.04 -0.66
CA LEU A 60 10.36 2.45 -1.02
C LEU A 60 11.17 2.66 -2.30
N SER A 61 12.29 1.94 -2.45
CA SER A 61 13.14 2.01 -3.64
C SER A 61 12.42 1.48 -4.88
N PHE A 62 11.73 0.36 -4.77
CA PHE A 62 10.94 -0.23 -5.86
C PHE A 62 9.84 0.73 -6.33
N ALA A 63 9.07 1.29 -5.39
CA ALA A 63 7.99 2.22 -5.72
C ALA A 63 8.52 3.49 -6.39
N TYR A 64 9.62 4.06 -5.88
CA TYR A 64 10.26 5.24 -6.46
C TYR A 64 10.72 5.00 -7.90
N GLN A 65 11.42 3.88 -8.15
CA GLN A 65 11.92 3.54 -9.49
C GLN A 65 10.80 3.33 -10.52
N ASN A 66 9.62 2.89 -10.06
CA ASN A 66 8.47 2.61 -10.90
C ASN A 66 7.41 3.74 -10.91
N TYR A 67 7.68 4.87 -10.24
CA TYR A 67 6.75 6.00 -10.09
C TYR A 67 5.39 5.59 -9.53
N LEU A 68 5.41 4.74 -8.50
CA LEU A 68 4.21 4.19 -7.88
C LEU A 68 3.85 4.98 -6.60
N PRO A 69 2.57 5.33 -6.41
CA PRO A 69 2.11 5.97 -5.18
C PRO A 69 2.23 5.02 -3.99
N LEU A 70 2.51 5.59 -2.82
CA LEU A 70 2.56 4.90 -1.54
C LEU A 70 1.88 5.74 -0.47
N THR A 71 1.18 5.06 0.42
CA THR A 71 0.66 5.63 1.66
C THR A 71 1.28 4.90 2.84
N LEU A 72 1.95 5.64 3.72
CA LEU A 72 2.51 5.07 4.94
C LEU A 72 1.45 5.06 6.04
N ARG A 73 1.23 3.89 6.64
CA ARG A 73 0.25 3.68 7.70
C ARG A 73 0.88 2.94 8.87
N GLY A 74 0.74 3.51 10.07
CA GLY A 74 0.95 2.80 11.34
C GLY A 74 -0.32 2.07 11.77
N ASN A 75 -0.75 2.22 13.02
CA ASN A 75 -1.98 1.57 13.52
C ASN A 75 -3.29 2.13 12.93
N GLY A 76 -3.25 3.16 12.08
CA GLY A 76 -4.44 3.69 11.42
C GLY A 76 -5.42 4.42 12.34
N LEU A 77 -4.92 5.11 13.37
CA LEU A 77 -5.76 5.82 14.36
C LEU A 77 -6.23 7.23 13.92
N SER A 78 -5.89 7.65 12.71
CA SER A 78 -6.37 8.92 12.15
C SER A 78 -7.85 8.81 11.76
N GLN A 79 -8.59 9.91 11.87
CA GLN A 79 -10.05 9.95 11.63
C GLN A 79 -10.46 10.86 10.45
N CYS A 80 -9.47 11.32 9.67
CA CYS A 80 -9.69 12.22 8.54
C CYS A 80 -9.00 11.72 7.28
N GLY A 81 -8.90 10.39 7.11
CA GLY A 81 -8.31 9.77 5.91
C GLY A 81 -6.79 9.89 5.73
N GLN A 82 -6.04 10.47 6.67
CA GLN A 82 -4.58 10.65 6.55
C GLN A 82 -3.80 9.32 6.46
N SER A 83 -4.37 8.25 7.00
CA SER A 83 -3.83 6.89 6.92
C SER A 83 -4.44 6.05 5.79
N LEU A 84 -5.25 6.67 4.93
CA LEU A 84 -5.89 6.00 3.80
C LEU A 84 -5.18 6.32 2.50
N THR A 85 -5.30 5.39 1.59
CA THR A 85 -4.69 5.46 0.27
C THR A 85 -5.35 6.48 -0.62
N ILE A 86 -4.55 7.05 -1.52
CA ILE A 86 -5.06 7.83 -2.63
C ILE A 86 -5.40 6.89 -3.79
N GLU A 87 -6.12 7.39 -4.79
CA GLU A 87 -6.46 6.59 -5.97
C GLU A 87 -5.19 6.03 -6.64
N GLY A 88 -5.17 4.72 -6.86
CA GLY A 88 -4.06 4.00 -7.50
C GLY A 88 -2.93 3.54 -6.60
N GLY A 89 -2.95 3.90 -5.30
CA GLY A 89 -1.95 3.50 -4.31
C GLY A 89 -2.47 3.59 -2.90
#